data_AF-A0A6V7KYJ4-F1
#
_entry.id   AF-A0A6V7KYJ4-F1
#
_cell.length_a   1.000
_cell.length_b   1.000
_cell.length_c   1.000
_cell.angle_alpha   90.00
_cell.angle_beta   90.00
_cell.angle_gamma   90.00
#
_symmetry.space_group_name_H-M   'P 1'
#
loop_
_entity.id
_entity.type
_entity.pdbx_description
1 polymer ?
#
loop_
_entity_poly.entity_id
_entity_poly.type
_entity_poly.pdbx_seq_one_letter_code
_entity_poly.pdbx_strand_id
1 'polypeptide(L)' 'SPDGTCLFNHPRNDSQLPKLLPGKLRSLDEQCEKVYGTRACN' A
#
# COMPACT_ATOMS: atom_id res chain seq x y z
N SER A 1 -12.75 -26.03 1.43
CA SER A 1 -12.32 -26.00 0.02
C SER A 1 -10.82 -26.14 -0.07
N PRO A 2 -10.24 -26.98 -0.94
CA PRO A 2 -8.79 -27.13 -1.13
C PRO A 2 -8.10 -25.93 -1.79
N ASP A 3 -8.85 -24.88 -2.13
CA ASP A 3 -8.42 -23.70 -2.90
C ASP A 3 -7.28 -22.87 -2.27
N GLY A 4 -6.98 -23.06 -0.98
CA GLY A 4 -5.91 -22.35 -0.27
C GLY A 4 -4.55 -23.04 -0.27
N THR A 5 -4.46 -24.27 -0.77
CA THR A 5 -3.22 -25.09 -0.75
C THR A 5 -2.07 -24.46 -1.54
N CYS A 6 -2.38 -23.58 -2.50
CA CYS A 6 -1.41 -22.83 -3.29
C CYS A 6 -0.65 -21.74 -2.50
N LEU A 7 -1.04 -21.43 -1.26
CA LEU A 7 -0.42 -20.39 -0.42
C LEU A 7 0.58 -20.95 0.60
N PHE A 8 0.83 -22.26 0.60
CA PHE A 8 1.65 -22.91 1.62
C PHE A 8 3.15 -22.85 1.36
N ASN A 9 3.57 -22.56 0.12
CA ASN A 9 4.98 -22.36 -0.16
C ASN A 9 5.49 -21.05 0.45
N HIS A 10 6.79 -21.00 0.74
CA HIS A 10 7.41 -19.76 1.19
C HIS A 10 7.35 -18.69 0.08
N PRO A 11 7.04 -17.42 0.40
CA PRO A 11 7.06 -16.35 -0.59
C PRO A 11 8.48 -16.11 -1.12
N ARG A 12 8.57 -15.65 -2.37
CA ARG A 12 9.83 -15.16 -2.92
C ARG A 12 10.15 -13.80 -2.27
N ASN A 13 11.41 -13.59 -1.89
CA ASN A 13 11.83 -12.39 -1.17
C ASN A 13 12.39 -11.31 -2.13
N ASP A 14 11.75 -11.16 -3.29
CA ASP A 14 12.21 -10.29 -4.37
C ASP A 14 11.93 -8.80 -4.13
N SER A 15 11.03 -8.48 -3.21
CA SER A 15 10.58 -7.13 -2.95
C SER A 15 10.30 -6.92 -1.45
N GLN A 16 11.00 -5.96 -0.85
CA GLN A 16 10.74 -5.55 0.54
C GLN A 16 9.76 -4.39 0.57
N LEU A 17 8.65 -4.57 1.28
CA LEU A 17 7.70 -3.50 1.54
C LEU A 17 8.21 -2.57 2.64
N PRO A 18 8.02 -1.25 2.51
CA PRO A 18 8.42 -0.30 3.54
C PRO A 18 7.61 -0.55 4.82
N LYS A 19 8.31 -0.67 5.96
CA LYS A 19 7.70 -0.75 7.30
C LYS A 19 7.36 0.64 7.86
N LEU A 20 6.90 1.55 7.00
CA LEU A 20 6.51 2.91 7.34
C LEU A 20 5.00 3.05 7.22
N LEU A 21 4.41 3.83 8.12
CA LEU A 21 2.98 4.15 8.02
C LEU A 21 2.73 4.91 6.71
N PRO A 22 1.63 4.64 5.99
CA PRO A 22 1.31 5.34 4.75
C PRO A 22 1.32 6.87 4.90
N GLY A 23 0.86 7.41 6.03
CA GLY A 23 0.91 8.85 6.31
C GLY A 23 2.32 9.45 6.47
N LYS A 24 3.35 8.62 6.69
CA LYS A 24 4.76 9.02 6.60
C LYS A 24 5.31 8.92 5.17
N LEU A 25 4.66 8.13 4.31
CA LEU A 25 5.03 7.96 2.90
C LEU A 25 4.34 8.99 1.99
N ARG A 26 3.15 9.48 2.39
CA ARG A 26 2.34 10.44 1.66
C ARG A 26 1.67 11.42 2.63
N SER A 27 1.82 12.71 2.39
CA SER A 27 1.12 13.77 3.12
C SER A 27 -0.39 13.74 2.87
N LEU A 28 -1.16 14.52 3.64
CA LEU A 28 -2.61 14.67 3.44
C LEU A 28 -2.91 15.23 2.03
N ASP A 29 -2.16 16.25 1.60
CA ASP A 29 -2.35 16.85 0.29
C ASP A 29 -2.06 15.85 -0.84
N GLU A 30 -0.98 15.08 -0.75
CA GLU A 30 -0.66 14.05 -1.76
C GLU A 30 -1.74 12.95 -1.84
N GLN A 31 -2.36 12.61 -0.71
CA GLN A 31 -3.46 11.65 -0.67
C GLN A 31 -4.72 12.23 -1.32
N CYS A 32 -5.07 13.48 -1.02
CA CYS A 32 -6.20 14.17 -1.64
C CYS A 32 -6.00 14.37 -3.13
N GLU A 33 -4.79 14.73 -3.57
CA GLU A 33 -4.46 14.88 -4.99
C GLU A 33 -4.60 13.55 -5.73
N LYS A 34 -4.13 12.44 -5.13
CA LYS A 34 -4.24 11.12 -5.76
C LYS A 34 -5.69 10.65 -5.94
N VAL A 35 -6.59 10.99 -5.01
CA VAL A 35 -7.97 10.51 -5.00
C VAL A 35 -8.91 11.45 -5.76
N TYR A 36 -8.75 12.76 -5.55
CA TYR A 36 -9.70 13.78 -6.01
C TYR A 36 -9.08 14.74 -7.04
N GLY A 37 -7.76 14.74 -7.21
CA GLY A 37 -7.05 15.69 -8.08
C GLY A 37 -6.94 17.09 -7.48
N THR A 38 -7.20 17.26 -6.18
CA THR A 38 -7.15 18.55 -5.47
C THR A 38 -6.35 18.44 -4.19
N ARG A 39 -5.80 19.57 -3.70
CA ARG A 39 -5.23 19.66 -2.36
C ARG A 39 -6.30 19.42 -1.29
N ALA A 40 -5.88 19.09 -0.08
CA ALA A 40 -6.80 18.75 1.00
C ALA A 40 -7.58 19.96 1.50
N CYS A 41 -6.90 21.10 1.58
CA CYS A 41 -7.52 22.37 1.96
C CYS A 41 -7.63 23.28 0.73
N ASN A 42 -8.86 23.72 0.47
CA ASN A 42 -9.19 24.81 -0.45
C ASN A 42 -9.24 26.13 0.33
#